data_AF-A0A5M7PS50-F1
#
_entry.id   AF-A0A5M7PS50-F1
#
_cell.length_a   1.000
_cell.length_b   1.000
_cell.length_c   1.000
_cell.angle_alpha   90.00
_cell.angle_beta   90.00
_cell.angle_gamma   90.00
#
_symmetry.space_group_name_H-M   'P 1'
#
loop_
_entity.id
_entity.type
_entity.pdbx_description
1 polymer ?
#
loop_
_entity_poly.entity_id
_entity_poly.type
_entity_poly.pdbx_seq_one_letter_code
_entity_poly.pdbx_strand_id
1 'polypeptide(L)'
;MTEFYISRAGLISGLAGSFLIFISFFLYAFNRKAYDRLISLFLEKYQFPPPCSFYHMAGFFGAYQVCRFFINLSRNKPIASLSKESPAYSFFGENRLTVSRWMISLVRLWMFAGICYLGTALAVLTLIVLR
;
A
#
# COMPACT_ATOMS: atom_id res chain seq x y z
N MET A 1 7.09 -9.15 -35.67
CA MET A 1 8.04 -9.77 -34.71
C MET A 1 8.12 -8.95 -33.42
N THR A 2 8.43 -7.65 -33.48
CA THR A 2 8.52 -6.74 -32.31
C THR A 2 7.23 -6.66 -31.47
N GLU A 3 6.06 -6.54 -32.10
CA GLU A 3 4.75 -6.51 -31.41
C GLU A 3 4.49 -7.78 -30.57
N PHE A 4 4.95 -8.94 -31.04
CA PHE A 4 4.79 -10.21 -30.35
C PHE A 4 5.64 -10.25 -29.06
N TYR A 5 6.85 -9.70 -29.08
CA TYR A 5 7.68 -9.61 -27.87
C TYR A 5 7.13 -8.60 -26.87
N ILE A 6 6.64 -7.44 -27.34
CA ILE A 6 6.05 -6.40 -26.49
C ILE A 6 4.79 -6.92 -25.79
N SER A 7 3.91 -7.62 -26.53
CA SER A 7 2.68 -8.19 -25.96
C SER A 7 2.97 -9.28 -24.91
N ARG A 8 3.94 -10.19 -25.17
CA ARG A 8 4.35 -11.19 -24.17
C ARG A 8 4.96 -10.55 -22.93
N ALA A 9 5.83 -9.56 -23.10
CA ALA A 9 6.46 -8.87 -21.97
C ALA A 9 5.41 -8.13 -21.12
N GLY A 10 4.46 -7.42 -21.75
CA GLY A 10 3.36 -6.76 -21.08
C GLY A 10 2.47 -7.73 -20.29
N LEU A 11 2.14 -8.88 -20.88
CA LEU A 11 1.34 -9.92 -20.24
C LEU A 11 2.05 -10.54 -19.03
N ILE A 12 3.33 -10.91 -19.18
CA ILE A 12 4.13 -11.48 -18.09
C ILE A 12 4.24 -10.48 -16.93
N SER A 13 4.47 -9.20 -17.24
CA SER A 13 4.50 -8.14 -16.22
C SER A 13 3.16 -8.05 -15.47
N GLY A 14 2.03 -8.11 -16.17
CA GLY A 14 0.71 -8.00 -15.55
C GLY A 14 0.37 -9.20 -14.66
N LEU A 15 0.74 -10.41 -15.10
CA LEU A 15 0.62 -11.63 -14.31
C LEU A 15 1.49 -11.60 -13.06
N ALA A 16 2.74 -11.12 -13.17
CA ALA A 16 3.62 -10.94 -12.03
C ALA A 16 3.03 -9.94 -11.01
N GLY A 17 2.47 -8.82 -11.48
CA GLY A 17 1.76 -7.87 -10.63
C GLY A 17 0.57 -8.50 -9.90
N SER A 18 -0.23 -9.30 -10.61
CA SER A 18 -1.38 -10.02 -10.04
C SER A 18 -0.96 -11.04 -8.98
N PHE A 19 0.12 -11.77 -9.23
CA PHE A 19 0.68 -12.73 -8.29
C PHE A 19 1.19 -12.06 -7.00
N LEU A 20 1.83 -10.89 -7.11
CA LEU A 20 2.27 -10.11 -5.95
C LEU A 20 1.08 -9.62 -5.10
N ILE A 21 0.00 -9.15 -5.73
CA ILE A 21 -1.23 -8.78 -5.02
C ILE A 21 -1.82 -9.99 -4.30
N PHE A 22 -1.87 -11.15 -4.96
CA PHE A 22 -2.36 -12.39 -4.38
C PHE A 22 -1.55 -12.80 -3.13
N ILE A 23 -0.21 -12.76 -3.18
CA ILE A 23 0.64 -13.01 -2.01
C ILE A 23 0.35 -11.99 -0.89
N SER A 24 0.21 -10.71 -1.26
CA SER A 24 -0.05 -9.67 -0.27
C SER A 24 -1.40 -9.84 0.44
N PHE A 25 -2.39 -10.48 -0.20
CA PHE A 25 -3.67 -10.82 0.41
C PHE A 25 -3.49 -11.80 1.58
N PHE A 26 -2.73 -12.87 1.41
CA PHE A 26 -2.45 -13.81 2.50
C PHE A 26 -1.67 -13.16 3.63
N LEU A 27 -0.70 -12.30 3.28
CA LEU A 27 0.07 -11.54 4.28
C LEU A 27 -0.87 -10.65 5.12
N TYR A 28 -1.83 -9.98 4.48
CA TYR A 28 -2.87 -9.22 5.17
C TYR A 28 -3.77 -10.11 6.03
N ALA A 29 -4.29 -11.21 5.46
CA ALA A 29 -5.22 -12.10 6.14
C ALA A 29 -4.61 -12.68 7.43
N PHE A 30 -3.35 -13.09 7.38
CA PHE A 30 -2.63 -13.61 8.54
C PHE A 30 -2.41 -12.54 9.63
N ASN A 31 -2.17 -11.29 9.23
CA ASN A 31 -1.91 -10.18 10.16
C ASN A 31 -3.14 -9.32 10.47
N ARG A 32 -4.33 -9.73 10.00
CA ARG A 32 -5.56 -8.94 10.12
C ARG A 32 -5.88 -8.54 11.56
N LYS A 33 -5.73 -9.46 12.52
CA LYS A 33 -5.96 -9.16 13.94
C LYS A 33 -5.02 -8.07 14.48
N ALA A 34 -3.75 -8.10 14.08
CA ALA A 34 -2.77 -7.09 14.49
C ALA A 34 -3.03 -5.75 13.82
N TYR A 35 -3.47 -5.77 12.56
CA TYR A 35 -3.90 -4.59 11.81
C TYR A 35 -5.12 -3.92 12.47
N ASP A 36 -6.17 -4.68 12.76
CA ASP A 36 -7.40 -4.18 13.37
C ASP A 36 -7.11 -3.60 14.77
N ARG A 37 -6.25 -4.26 15.56
CA ARG A 37 -5.80 -3.74 16.87
C ARG A 37 -5.02 -2.42 16.76
N LEU A 38 -4.16 -2.28 15.76
CA LEU A 38 -3.41 -1.04 15.54
C LEU A 38 -4.36 0.11 15.19
N ILE A 39 -5.35 -0.16 14.35
CA ILE A 39 -6.38 0.80 13.99
C ILE A 39 -7.21 1.21 15.20
N SER A 40 -7.66 0.24 16.01
CA SER A 40 -8.49 0.55 17.18
C SER A 40 -7.75 1.43 18.19
N LEU A 41 -6.47 1.14 18.44
CA LEU A 41 -5.61 1.96 19.32
C LEU A 41 -5.41 3.38 18.78
N PHE A 42 -5.28 3.53 17.46
CA PHE A 42 -5.18 4.86 16.86
C PHE A 42 -6.50 5.63 17.00
N LEU A 43 -7.63 4.97 16.72
CA LEU A 43 -8.96 5.57 16.77
C LEU A 43 -9.44 5.93 18.19
N GLU A 44 -8.85 5.35 19.22
CA GLU A 44 -9.16 5.68 20.62
C GLU A 44 -8.85 7.14 20.96
N LYS A 45 -7.79 7.69 20.38
CA LYS A 45 -7.30 9.05 20.70
C LYS A 45 -7.23 9.99 19.50
N TYR A 46 -7.20 9.45 18.28
CA TYR A 46 -6.99 10.24 17.06
C TYR A 46 -8.02 9.86 15.99
N GLN A 47 -8.29 10.79 15.08
CA GLN A 47 -9.11 10.52 13.90
C GLN A 47 -8.23 10.37 12.66
N PHE A 48 -8.59 9.45 11.76
CA PHE A 48 -7.90 9.35 10.48
C PHE A 48 -8.17 10.61 9.64
N PRO A 49 -7.12 11.26 9.12
CA PRO A 49 -7.34 12.35 8.18
C PRO A 49 -7.93 11.80 6.87
N PRO A 50 -8.84 12.51 6.21
CA PRO A 50 -9.28 12.14 4.85
C PRO A 50 -8.07 12.12 3.90
N PRO A 51 -7.94 11.14 2.99
CA PRO A 51 -8.84 10.03 2.67
C PRO A 51 -8.60 8.73 3.48
N CYS A 52 -7.69 8.71 4.46
CA CYS A 52 -7.42 7.51 5.26
C CYS A 52 -8.64 7.02 6.06
N SER A 53 -9.55 7.94 6.39
CA SER A 53 -10.87 7.61 6.94
C SER A 53 -11.70 6.72 6.03
N PHE A 54 -11.54 6.77 4.70
CA PHE A 54 -12.18 5.83 3.79
C PHE A 54 -11.39 4.53 3.66
N TYR A 55 -10.07 4.60 3.66
CA TYR A 55 -9.23 3.42 3.45
C TYR A 55 -9.33 2.40 4.58
N HIS A 56 -9.49 2.80 5.85
CA HIS A 56 -9.63 1.80 6.92
C HIS A 56 -10.92 0.97 6.80
N MET A 57 -11.93 1.45 6.07
CA MET A 57 -13.18 0.72 5.78
C MET A 57 -13.07 -0.21 4.57
N ALA A 58 -12.07 -0.01 3.70
CA ALA A 58 -11.92 -0.73 2.43
C ALA A 58 -11.21 -2.10 2.57
N GLY A 59 -11.02 -2.60 3.81
CA GLY A 59 -10.40 -3.89 4.08
C GLY A 59 -9.00 -4.03 3.46
N PHE A 60 -8.76 -5.15 2.77
CA PHE A 60 -7.47 -5.45 2.15
C PHE A 60 -6.95 -4.35 1.20
N PHE A 61 -7.83 -3.78 0.35
CA PHE A 61 -7.42 -2.75 -0.61
C PHE A 61 -7.03 -1.44 0.08
N GLY A 62 -7.65 -1.14 1.22
CA GLY A 62 -7.29 0.01 2.05
C GLY A 62 -6.08 -0.24 2.96
N ALA A 63 -5.77 -1.50 3.27
CA ALA A 63 -4.67 -1.87 4.15
C ALA A 63 -3.32 -1.34 3.65
N TYR A 64 -3.10 -1.30 2.34
CA TYR A 64 -1.92 -0.68 1.75
C TYR A 64 -1.75 0.80 2.14
N GLN A 65 -2.80 1.61 1.97
CA GLN A 65 -2.73 3.05 2.25
C GLN A 65 -2.62 3.31 3.75
N VAL A 66 -3.34 2.56 4.58
CA VAL A 66 -3.26 2.66 6.04
C VAL A 66 -1.88 2.22 6.55
N CYS A 67 -1.29 1.16 6.00
CA CYS A 67 0.06 0.75 6.36
C CYS A 67 1.09 1.83 5.99
N ARG A 68 0.96 2.46 4.80
CA ARG A 68 1.82 3.59 4.41
C ARG A 68 1.67 4.78 5.35
N PHE A 69 0.43 5.10 5.75
CA PHE A 69 0.15 6.15 6.73
C PHE A 69 0.92 5.87 8.03
N PHE A 70 0.76 4.69 8.62
CA PHE A 70 1.44 4.33 9.86
C PHE A 70 2.98 4.28 9.72
N ILE A 71 3.51 3.78 8.60
CA ILE A 71 4.97 3.82 8.32
C ILE A 71 5.49 5.26 8.27
N ASN A 72 4.76 6.18 7.66
CA ASN A 72 5.17 7.58 7.59
C ASN A 72 5.03 8.26 8.94
N LEU A 73 3.95 7.98 9.66
CA LEU A 73 3.69 8.49 11.00
C LEU A 73 4.79 8.06 11.98
N SER A 74 5.19 6.79 11.96
CA SER A 74 6.27 6.27 12.82
C SER A 74 7.65 6.84 12.49
N ARG A 75 7.81 7.44 11.32
CA ARG A 75 9.06 8.04 10.84
C ARG A 75 9.03 9.56 10.93
N ASN A 76 7.98 10.16 11.51
CA ASN A 76 7.75 11.60 11.50
C ASN A 76 7.88 12.22 10.10
N LYS A 77 7.52 11.46 9.06
CA LYS A 77 7.51 11.96 7.69
C LYS A 77 6.26 12.79 7.45
N PRO A 78 6.34 13.90 6.70
CA PRO A 78 5.17 14.71 6.41
C PRO A 78 4.13 13.88 5.66
N ILE A 79 2.89 13.93 6.15
CA ILE A 79 1.72 13.31 5.53
C ILE A 79 0.86 14.46 5.03
N ALA A 80 0.57 14.51 3.72
CA ALA A 80 -0.12 15.65 3.10
C ALA A 80 -1.47 15.98 3.74
N SER A 81 -2.13 14.98 4.31
CA SER A 81 -3.44 15.10 4.97
C SER A 81 -3.36 15.38 6.48
N LEU A 82 -2.16 15.55 7.06
CA LEU A 82 -1.97 15.73 8.50
C LEU A 82 -0.95 16.85 8.79
N SER A 83 -1.37 17.88 9.52
CA SER A 83 -0.46 18.95 9.97
C SER A 83 0.70 18.38 10.79
N LYS A 84 1.92 18.91 10.59
CA LYS A 84 3.12 18.53 11.37
C LYS A 84 2.98 18.80 12.87
N GLU A 85 2.12 19.75 13.25
CA GLU A 85 1.82 20.09 14.64
C GLU A 85 0.77 19.15 15.26
N SER A 86 0.25 18.19 14.49
CA SER A 86 -0.75 17.27 14.99
C SER A 86 -0.18 16.38 16.11
N PRO A 87 -0.92 16.21 17.23
CA PRO A 87 -0.52 15.29 18.29
C PRO A 87 -0.51 13.83 17.84
N ALA A 88 -1.03 13.50 16.65
CA ALA A 88 -1.01 12.12 16.13
C ALA A 88 0.42 11.61 15.87
N TYR A 89 1.41 12.48 15.67
CA TYR A 89 2.81 12.06 15.51
C TYR A 89 3.42 11.46 16.79
N SER A 90 2.88 11.77 17.98
CA SER A 90 3.32 11.16 19.24
C SER A 90 2.77 9.74 19.44
N PHE A 91 1.82 9.27 18.61
CA PHE A 91 1.14 7.98 18.76
C PHE A 91 2.09 6.80 18.99
N PHE A 92 3.14 6.67 18.17
CA PHE A 92 4.11 5.57 18.29
C PHE A 92 5.01 5.71 19.52
N GLY A 93 5.35 6.93 19.92
CA GLY A 93 6.14 7.22 21.11
C GLY A 93 5.38 6.95 22.41
N GLU A 94 4.13 7.42 22.50
CA GLU A 94 3.27 7.27 23.67
C GLU A 94 2.92 5.80 23.94
N ASN A 95 2.56 5.05 22.90
CA ASN A 95 2.17 3.65 23.04
C ASN A 95 3.37 2.68 23.05
N ARG A 96 4.60 3.18 22.94
CA ARG A 96 5.84 2.38 22.75
C ARG A 96 5.71 1.33 21.65
N LEU A 97 4.95 1.67 20.60
CA LEU A 97 4.69 0.78 19.48
C LEU A 97 5.78 0.96 18.42
N THR A 98 6.01 -0.09 17.63
CA THR A 98 6.84 -0.01 16.43
C THR A 98 6.06 -0.53 15.24
N VAL A 99 6.37 0.02 14.06
CA VAL A 99 5.77 -0.47 12.82
C VAL A 99 6.27 -1.88 12.55
N SER A 100 5.31 -2.79 12.42
CA SER A 100 5.61 -4.21 12.20
C SER A 100 6.22 -4.44 10.82
N ARG A 101 7.17 -5.38 10.74
CA ARG A 101 7.87 -5.72 9.47
C ARG A 101 6.90 -6.12 8.36
N TRP A 102 5.81 -6.82 8.68
CA TRP A 102 4.80 -7.24 7.71
C TRP A 102 4.14 -6.06 6.98
N MET A 103 3.95 -4.91 7.66
CA MET A 103 3.38 -3.70 7.06
C MET A 103 4.32 -3.14 5.99
N ILE A 104 5.62 -3.15 6.29
CA ILE A 104 6.67 -2.73 5.35
C ILE A 104 6.69 -3.68 4.15
N SER A 105 6.62 -4.99 4.38
CA SER A 105 6.57 -5.99 3.32
C SER A 105 5.32 -5.85 2.45
N LEU A 106 4.15 -5.64 3.05
CA LEU A 106 2.90 -5.40 2.33
C LEU A 106 3.00 -4.19 1.41
N VAL A 107 3.51 -3.07 1.93
CA VAL A 107 3.70 -1.85 1.13
C VAL A 107 4.68 -2.06 -0.01
N ARG A 108 5.77 -2.81 0.20
CA ARG A 108 6.71 -3.15 -0.88
C ARG A 108 6.05 -4.02 -1.94
N LEU A 109 5.31 -5.05 -1.56
CA LEU A 109 4.59 -5.92 -2.51
C LEU A 109 3.64 -5.11 -3.40
N TRP A 110 2.88 -4.20 -2.81
CA TRP A 110 1.98 -3.31 -3.55
C TRP A 110 2.72 -2.32 -4.46
N MET A 111 3.85 -1.76 -4.02
CA MET A 111 4.68 -0.90 -4.86
C MET A 111 5.25 -1.67 -6.07
N PHE A 112 5.77 -2.88 -5.85
CA PHE A 112 6.27 -3.72 -6.94
C PHE A 112 5.14 -4.15 -7.90
N ALA A 113 3.97 -4.51 -7.37
CA ALA A 113 2.80 -4.78 -8.21
C ALA A 113 2.40 -3.56 -9.05
N GLY A 114 2.44 -2.37 -8.48
CA GLY A 114 2.20 -1.12 -9.19
C GLY A 114 3.20 -0.90 -10.35
N ILE A 115 4.48 -1.17 -10.13
CA ILE A 115 5.52 -1.10 -11.18
C ILE A 115 5.23 -2.11 -12.29
N CYS A 116 4.87 -3.35 -11.94
CA CYS A 116 4.50 -4.38 -12.90
C CYS A 116 3.30 -3.95 -13.77
N TYR A 117 2.25 -3.40 -13.16
CA TYR A 117 1.10 -2.90 -13.91
C TYR A 117 1.43 -1.68 -14.77
N LEU A 118 2.31 -0.80 -14.31
CA LEU A 118 2.82 0.32 -15.12
C LEU A 118 3.58 -0.19 -16.35
N GLY A 119 4.41 -1.23 -16.20
CA GLY A 119 5.07 -1.90 -17.32
C GLY A 119 4.08 -2.48 -18.33
N THR A 120 3.00 -3.11 -17.86
CA THR A 120 1.92 -3.60 -18.73
C THR A 120 1.21 -2.46 -19.45
N ALA A 121 0.87 -1.38 -18.74
CA ALA A 121 0.21 -0.21 -19.34
C ALA A 121 1.08 0.43 -20.43
N LEU A 122 2.37 0.59 -20.18
CA LEU A 122 3.31 1.10 -21.17
C LEU A 122 3.40 0.19 -22.40
N ALA A 123 3.51 -1.13 -22.20
CA ALA A 123 3.52 -2.09 -23.32
C ALA A 123 2.24 -2.00 -24.16
N VAL A 124 1.07 -1.87 -23.53
CA VAL A 124 -0.21 -1.68 -24.24
C VAL A 124 -0.23 -0.35 -24.99
N LEU A 125 0.20 0.75 -24.37
CA LEU A 125 0.27 2.06 -25.03
C LEU A 125 1.20 2.02 -26.25
N THR A 126 2.37 1.38 -26.12
CA THR A 126 3.30 1.21 -27.25
C THR A 126 2.67 0.43 -28.40
N LEU A 127 1.92 -0.65 -28.10
CA LEU A 127 1.21 -1.42 -29.12
C LEU A 127 0.09 -0.62 -29.79
N ILE A 128 -0.62 0.24 -29.05
CA ILE A 128 -1.65 1.11 -29.62
C ILE A 128 -1.05 2.14 -30.58
N VAL A 129 0.12 2.70 -30.24
CA VAL A 129 0.80 3.71 -31.07
C VAL A 129 1.45 3.11 -32.31
N LEU A 130 1.91 1.85 -32.24
CA LEU A 130 2.53 1.15 -33.37
C LEU A 130 1.52 0.64 -34.40
N ARG A 131 0.24 0.56 -34.03
CA ARG A 131 -0.85 0.05 -34.86
C ARG A 131 -1.50 1.16 -35.68
#